data_AF-A0AAE1JEY6-F1
#
_entry.id   AF-A0AAE1JEY6-F1
#
_cell.length_a   1.000
_cell.length_b   1.000
_cell.length_c   1.000
_cell.angle_alpha   90.00
_cell.angle_beta   90.00
_cell.angle_gamma   90.00
#
_symmetry.space_group_name_H-M   'P 1'
#
loop_
_entity.id
_entity.type
_entity.pdbx_description
1 polymer ?
#
loop_
_entity_poly.entity_id
_entity_poly.type
_entity_poly.pdbx_seq_one_letter_code
_entity_poly.pdbx_strand_id
1 'polypeptide(L)'
;MKISVVLLFLFFPIFLTLSSAVPSSSSPSVNNSTCPVDLNYVLRLPWNSSACQNFHPSDSVDDTRRSDCCGTLLSLIGIGLARRLKQTSMFNLPDLRTSNSCLHDFQSKLSSLSLPDYLTSFCFDLLQLVVSPDVCVKIQTIPDWIAKLGQTMPLNQGCKPDLTDLTLCGACMSAGFQVQKELTGIDGNSSHARNCFRFAILYAAGIVNEFGPESNGAMTCIFGISVYPSVDSSGNGRHQALVFGLTGASVADFGLAVNGR
;
A
#
# COMPACT_ATOMS: atom_id res chain seq x y z
N MET A 1 -82.16 11.86 -55.66
CA MET A 1 -81.84 11.28 -56.99
C MET A 1 -80.75 12.14 -57.63
N LYS A 2 -79.74 11.50 -58.22
CA LYS A 2 -78.61 12.02 -59.01
C LYS A 2 -77.33 12.48 -58.27
N ILE A 3 -76.38 11.55 -58.35
CA ILE A 3 -74.92 11.65 -58.33
C ILE A 3 -74.42 12.57 -59.46
N SER A 4 -73.39 13.38 -59.20
CA SER A 4 -72.29 13.75 -60.12
C SER A 4 -71.35 14.76 -59.44
N VAL A 5 -70.05 14.90 -59.67
CA VAL A 5 -68.95 14.16 -60.33
C VAL A 5 -67.69 14.97 -59.92
N VAL A 6 -66.65 14.27 -59.45
CA VAL A 6 -65.19 14.49 -59.61
C VAL A 6 -64.63 15.93 -59.74
N LEU A 7 -63.73 16.35 -58.84
CA LEU A 7 -62.39 16.88 -59.22
C LEU A 7 -61.41 17.02 -58.02
N LEU A 8 -60.44 16.10 -57.96
CA LEU A 8 -58.98 16.30 -57.83
C LEU A 8 -58.44 17.48 -56.98
N PHE A 9 -57.92 17.19 -55.78
CA PHE A 9 -56.77 17.92 -55.21
C PHE A 9 -55.83 16.98 -54.45
N LEU A 10 -54.59 16.94 -54.93
CA LEU A 10 -53.43 16.23 -54.40
C LEU A 10 -53.03 16.80 -53.04
N PHE A 11 -52.95 15.97 -52.00
CA PHE A 11 -52.00 16.18 -50.90
C PHE A 11 -51.60 14.84 -50.28
N PHE A 12 -50.34 14.49 -50.49
CA PHE A 12 -49.65 13.33 -49.96
C PHE A 12 -48.91 13.76 -48.68
N PRO A 13 -49.10 13.11 -47.52
CA PRO A 13 -48.10 13.15 -46.48
C PRO A 13 -47.41 11.78 -46.36
N ILE A 14 -46.10 11.80 -46.57
CA ILE A 14 -45.16 10.70 -46.33
C ILE A 14 -45.17 10.39 -44.83
N PHE A 15 -45.72 9.24 -44.44
CA PHE A 15 -45.53 8.69 -43.10
C PHE A 15 -44.18 7.96 -43.04
N LEU A 16 -43.19 8.58 -42.38
CA LEU A 16 -41.92 7.96 -42.01
C LEU A 16 -42.14 7.08 -40.77
N THR A 17 -42.03 5.76 -40.94
CA THR A 17 -42.04 4.77 -39.84
C THR A 17 -40.67 4.73 -39.17
N LEU A 18 -40.58 5.22 -37.94
CA LEU A 18 -39.39 5.13 -37.10
C LEU A 18 -39.50 3.90 -36.18
N SER A 19 -38.92 2.78 -36.61
CA SER A 19 -38.72 1.60 -35.76
C SER A 19 -37.67 1.90 -34.69
N SER A 20 -38.09 1.98 -33.43
CA SER A 20 -37.18 2.06 -32.28
C SER A 20 -36.77 0.65 -31.88
N ALA A 21 -35.49 0.32 -32.07
CA ALA A 21 -34.87 -0.90 -31.58
C ALA A 21 -34.73 -0.84 -30.05
N VAL A 22 -35.15 -1.90 -29.38
CA VAL A 22 -34.99 -2.10 -27.93
C VAL A 22 -33.50 -2.36 -27.64
N PRO A 23 -32.83 -1.62 -26.73
CA PRO A 23 -31.48 -1.96 -26.34
C PRO A 23 -31.48 -3.23 -25.48
N SER A 24 -30.74 -4.23 -25.96
CA SER A 24 -30.44 -5.48 -25.28
C SER A 24 -29.74 -5.19 -23.95
N SER A 25 -30.30 -5.69 -22.85
CA SER A 25 -29.67 -5.70 -21.53
C SER A 25 -28.39 -6.53 -21.57
N SER A 26 -27.23 -5.87 -21.56
CA SER A 26 -25.95 -6.51 -21.30
C SER A 26 -25.91 -7.00 -19.85
N SER A 27 -25.85 -8.31 -19.66
CA SER A 27 -25.49 -8.94 -18.38
C SER A 27 -24.21 -8.31 -17.82
N PRO A 28 -24.09 -8.08 -16.49
CA PRO A 28 -22.87 -7.55 -15.92
C PRO A 28 -21.73 -8.52 -16.21
N SER A 29 -20.73 -8.03 -16.95
CA SER A 29 -19.46 -8.71 -17.13
C SER A 29 -18.90 -9.10 -15.78
N VAL A 30 -18.42 -10.34 -15.67
CA VAL A 30 -17.52 -10.72 -14.58
C VAL A 30 -16.31 -9.80 -14.71
N ASN A 31 -16.27 -8.73 -13.91
CA ASN A 31 -15.14 -7.81 -13.89
C ASN A 31 -13.92 -8.60 -13.45
N ASN A 32 -13.08 -8.97 -14.41
CA ASN A 32 -11.77 -9.51 -14.15
C ASN A 32 -10.98 -8.39 -13.47
N SER A 33 -10.80 -8.47 -12.15
CA SER A 33 -10.10 -7.42 -11.41
C SER A 33 -8.65 -7.44 -11.84
N THR A 34 -8.17 -6.35 -12.42
CA THR A 34 -6.76 -6.15 -12.74
C THR A 34 -6.08 -5.46 -11.57
N CYS A 35 -4.79 -5.74 -11.32
CA CYS A 35 -4.03 -4.95 -10.35
C CYS A 35 -3.84 -3.52 -10.86
N PRO A 36 -4.31 -2.48 -10.14
CA PRO A 36 -4.14 -1.08 -10.56
C PRO A 36 -2.74 -0.52 -10.26
N VAL A 37 -1.85 -1.34 -9.70
CA VAL A 37 -0.47 -0.96 -9.37
C VAL A 37 0.45 -1.58 -10.42
N ASP A 38 1.26 -0.75 -11.09
CA ASP A 38 2.34 -1.25 -11.95
C ASP A 38 3.46 -1.81 -11.09
N LEU A 39 3.67 -3.13 -11.16
CA LEU A 39 4.67 -3.87 -10.38
C LEU A 39 5.96 -4.16 -11.17
N ASN A 40 6.11 -3.64 -12.40
CA ASN A 40 7.32 -3.86 -13.21
C ASN A 40 8.60 -3.28 -12.58
N TYR A 41 8.47 -2.32 -11.65
CA TYR A 41 9.60 -1.77 -10.91
C TYR A 41 10.37 -2.84 -10.11
N VAL A 42 9.73 -3.94 -9.72
CA VAL A 42 10.36 -5.05 -8.97
C VAL A 42 11.54 -5.65 -9.74
N LEU A 43 11.49 -5.61 -11.08
CA LEU A 43 12.54 -6.13 -11.95
C LEU A 43 13.62 -5.10 -12.28
N ARG A 44 13.31 -3.82 -12.09
CA ARG A 44 14.14 -2.69 -12.53
C ARG A 44 14.90 -2.06 -11.37
N LEU A 45 14.33 -2.06 -10.18
CA LEU A 45 14.97 -1.51 -8.99
C LEU A 45 16.04 -2.50 -8.47
N PRO A 46 17.21 -2.01 -8.06
CA PRO A 46 18.29 -2.87 -7.61
C PRO A 46 18.08 -3.26 -6.15
N TRP A 47 17.20 -4.22 -5.84
CA TRP A 47 17.00 -4.71 -4.47
C TRP A 47 17.71 -6.06 -4.25
N ASN A 48 18.16 -6.30 -3.02
CA ASN A 48 18.83 -7.54 -2.66
C ASN A 48 17.83 -8.68 -2.41
N SER A 49 17.76 -9.63 -3.35
CA SER A 49 16.86 -10.79 -3.27
C SER A 49 17.46 -12.00 -2.56
N SER A 50 18.70 -11.94 -2.07
CA SER A 50 19.40 -13.08 -1.48
C SER A 50 18.65 -13.70 -0.30
N ALA A 51 18.04 -12.87 0.54
CA ALA A 51 17.22 -13.30 1.69
C ALA A 51 16.00 -14.15 1.28
N CYS A 52 15.53 -14.03 0.03
CA CYS A 52 14.36 -14.74 -0.48
C CYS A 52 14.69 -15.95 -1.36
N GLN A 53 15.94 -16.13 -1.79
CA GLN A 53 16.31 -17.22 -2.71
C GLN A 53 16.11 -18.61 -2.09
N ASN A 54 16.48 -18.75 -0.82
CA ASN A 54 16.36 -20.00 -0.06
C ASN A 54 15.26 -19.90 1.00
N PHE A 55 14.16 -19.20 0.68
CA PHE A 55 13.07 -19.02 1.62
C PHE A 55 12.46 -20.37 1.99
N HIS A 56 12.40 -20.65 3.28
CA HIS A 56 11.69 -21.79 3.84
C HIS A 56 10.73 -21.28 4.92
N PRO A 57 9.44 -21.62 4.86
CA PRO A 57 8.51 -21.23 5.91
C PRO A 57 8.92 -21.89 7.23
N SER A 58 8.79 -21.14 8.33
CA SER A 58 8.93 -21.67 9.69
C SER A 58 7.68 -22.45 10.08
N ASP A 59 7.78 -23.27 11.13
CA ASP A 59 6.66 -24.03 11.68
C ASP A 59 5.52 -23.11 12.15
N SER A 60 5.85 -21.87 12.54
CA SER A 60 4.88 -20.85 12.87
C SER A 60 4.69 -19.87 11.71
N VAL A 61 3.43 -19.60 11.36
CA VAL A 61 3.04 -18.58 10.37
C VAL A 61 3.57 -17.21 10.77
N ASP A 62 3.58 -16.96 12.07
CA ASP A 62 3.95 -15.69 12.69
C ASP A 62 5.46 -15.42 12.57
N ASP A 63 6.30 -16.44 12.73
CA ASP A 63 7.75 -16.31 12.52
C ASP A 63 8.07 -16.21 11.03
N THR A 64 7.36 -16.96 10.20
CA THR A 64 7.47 -16.88 8.74
C THR A 64 7.23 -15.44 8.25
N ARG A 65 6.15 -14.80 8.72
CA ARG A 65 5.80 -13.41 8.38
C ARG A 65 6.77 -12.36 8.96
N ARG A 66 7.58 -12.73 9.96
CA ARG A 66 8.63 -11.88 10.54
C ARG A 66 10.01 -12.10 9.90
N SER A 67 10.13 -13.04 8.96
CA SER A 67 11.38 -13.28 8.25
C SER A 67 11.84 -12.06 7.43
N ASP A 68 13.16 -11.93 7.25
CA ASP A 68 13.75 -10.83 6.48
C ASP A 68 13.24 -10.80 5.03
N CYS A 69 12.98 -11.97 4.44
CA CYS A 69 12.37 -12.04 3.12
C CYS A 69 10.98 -11.42 3.12
N CYS A 70 10.09 -11.83 4.02
CA CYS A 70 8.73 -11.28 4.06
C CYS A 70 8.72 -9.78 4.39
N GLY A 71 9.61 -9.31 5.27
CA GLY A 71 9.82 -7.88 5.52
C GLY A 71 10.22 -7.13 4.25
N THR A 72 11.19 -7.64 3.51
CA THR A 72 11.67 -7.05 2.24
C THR A 72 10.56 -7.02 1.19
N LEU A 73 9.80 -8.10 1.04
CA LEU A 73 8.69 -8.18 0.09
C LEU A 73 7.54 -7.22 0.46
N LEU A 74 7.25 -7.06 1.75
CA LEU A 74 6.26 -6.11 2.23
C LEU A 74 6.68 -4.66 1.93
N SER A 75 7.96 -4.35 2.12
CA SER A 75 8.54 -3.07 1.73
C SER A 75 8.49 -2.84 0.22
N LEU A 76 8.83 -3.86 -0.58
CA LEU A 76 8.81 -3.79 -2.04
C LEU A 76 7.42 -3.52 -2.58
N ILE A 77 6.38 -4.24 -2.14
CA ILE A 77 5.01 -3.94 -2.57
C ILE A 77 4.55 -2.56 -2.06
N GLY A 78 5.09 -2.13 -0.91
CA GLY A 78 4.89 -0.79 -0.34
C GLY A 78 5.27 0.34 -1.30
N ILE A 79 6.32 0.19 -2.11
CA ILE A 79 6.72 1.16 -3.14
C ILE A 79 5.58 1.43 -4.12
N GLY A 80 5.00 0.37 -4.68
CA GLY A 80 3.89 0.46 -5.62
C GLY A 80 2.63 1.06 -4.99
N LEU A 81 2.35 0.69 -3.74
CA LEU A 81 1.23 1.25 -2.97
C LEU A 81 1.43 2.74 -2.66
N ALA A 82 2.66 3.18 -2.36
CA ALA A 82 2.97 4.59 -2.11
C ALA A 82 2.82 5.43 -3.38
N ARG A 83 3.23 4.89 -4.54
CA ARG A 83 2.96 5.50 -5.84
C ARG A 83 1.46 5.63 -6.08
N ARG A 84 0.69 4.56 -5.85
CA ARG A 84 -0.77 4.60 -6.02
C ARG A 84 -1.41 5.62 -5.07
N LEU A 85 -0.98 5.68 -3.81
CA LEU A 85 -1.47 6.67 -2.84
C LEU A 85 -1.32 8.10 -3.38
N LYS A 86 -0.18 8.43 -4.00
CA LYS A 86 0.03 9.73 -4.65
C LYS A 86 -0.97 10.02 -5.78
N GLN A 87 -1.37 9.00 -6.52
CA GLN A 87 -2.24 9.12 -7.69
C GLN A 87 -3.73 9.12 -7.33
N THR A 88 -4.14 8.29 -6.36
CA THR A 88 -5.56 8.05 -6.05
C THR A 88 -6.00 8.58 -4.70
N SER A 89 -5.05 9.03 -3.86
CA SER A 89 -5.29 9.42 -2.47
C SER A 89 -5.81 8.30 -1.56
N MET A 90 -5.70 7.03 -1.96
CA MET A 90 -6.15 5.87 -1.15
C MET A 90 -4.98 5.04 -0.62
N PHE A 91 -4.98 4.74 0.68
CA PHE A 91 -3.91 3.97 1.34
C PHE A 91 -3.92 2.47 1.00
N ASN A 92 -5.11 1.87 0.89
CA ASN A 92 -5.27 0.45 0.63
C ASN A 92 -5.95 0.17 -0.72
N LEU A 93 -5.90 -1.10 -1.13
CA LEU A 93 -6.59 -1.60 -2.32
C LEU A 93 -8.10 -1.72 -2.04
N PRO A 94 -8.95 -1.50 -3.05
CA PRO A 94 -10.39 -1.36 -2.85
C PRO A 94 -11.09 -2.62 -2.35
N ASP A 95 -10.61 -3.79 -2.74
CA ASP A 95 -11.28 -5.07 -2.46
C ASP A 95 -10.30 -6.26 -2.51
N LEU A 96 -10.74 -7.40 -1.97
CA LEU A 96 -9.98 -8.65 -1.90
C LEU A 96 -9.60 -9.19 -3.28
N ARG A 97 -10.44 -9.00 -4.30
CA ARG A 97 -10.18 -9.52 -5.65
C ARG A 97 -9.04 -8.73 -6.27
N THR A 98 -9.07 -7.40 -6.14
CA THR A 98 -7.97 -6.52 -6.55
C THR A 98 -6.67 -6.84 -5.80
N SER A 99 -6.73 -7.10 -4.49
CA SER A 99 -5.57 -7.53 -3.70
C SER A 99 -5.00 -8.85 -4.18
N ASN A 100 -5.85 -9.84 -4.48
CA ASN A 100 -5.42 -11.13 -4.98
C ASN A 100 -4.74 -11.01 -6.36
N SER A 101 -5.34 -10.23 -7.28
CA SER A 101 -4.73 -9.95 -8.59
C SER A 101 -3.36 -9.26 -8.46
N CYS A 102 -3.20 -8.32 -7.51
CA CYS A 102 -1.92 -7.68 -7.26
C CYS A 102 -0.86 -8.62 -6.68
N LEU A 103 -1.22 -9.49 -5.74
CA LEU A 103 -0.27 -10.48 -5.22
C LEU A 103 0.11 -11.50 -6.30
N HIS A 104 -0.80 -11.89 -7.17
CA HIS A 104 -0.49 -12.78 -8.30
C HIS A 104 0.47 -12.13 -9.30
N ASP A 105 0.23 -10.87 -9.69
CA ASP A 105 1.16 -10.15 -10.58
C ASP A 105 2.52 -9.94 -9.90
N PHE A 106 2.54 -9.59 -8.61
CA PHE A 106 3.76 -9.46 -7.81
C PHE A 106 4.54 -10.77 -7.78
N GLN A 107 3.88 -11.89 -7.52
CA GLN A 107 4.48 -13.22 -7.56
C GLN A 107 5.08 -13.52 -8.94
N SER A 108 4.41 -13.14 -10.04
CA SER A 108 4.95 -13.33 -11.39
C SER A 108 6.28 -12.59 -11.59
N LYS A 109 6.42 -11.38 -11.03
CA LYS A 109 7.67 -10.62 -11.07
C LYS A 109 8.75 -11.30 -10.23
N LEU A 110 8.41 -11.75 -9.02
CA LEU A 110 9.35 -12.50 -8.17
C LEU A 110 9.84 -13.79 -8.84
N SER A 111 8.93 -14.55 -9.45
CA SER A 111 9.28 -15.78 -10.17
C SER A 111 10.15 -15.51 -11.40
N SER A 112 9.99 -14.37 -12.08
CA SER A 112 10.91 -13.97 -13.15
C SER A 112 12.33 -13.65 -12.67
N LEU A 113 12.50 -13.39 -11.37
CA LEU A 113 13.79 -13.28 -10.69
C LEU A 113 14.29 -14.63 -10.14
N SER A 114 13.69 -15.74 -10.56
CA SER A 114 14.00 -17.10 -10.10
C SER A 114 13.79 -17.33 -8.59
N LEU A 115 12.88 -16.57 -7.97
CA LEU A 115 12.50 -16.76 -6.57
C LEU A 115 11.35 -17.80 -6.44
N PRO A 116 11.16 -18.41 -5.26
CA PRO A 116 10.09 -19.36 -5.02
C PRO A 116 8.70 -18.80 -5.39
N ASP A 117 7.86 -19.65 -5.97
CA ASP A 117 6.52 -19.30 -6.47
C ASP A 117 5.45 -19.21 -5.37
N TYR A 118 5.80 -19.54 -4.13
CA TYR A 118 4.94 -19.49 -2.95
C TYR A 118 5.26 -18.34 -1.98
N LEU A 119 6.15 -17.42 -2.31
CA LEU A 119 6.51 -16.32 -1.41
C LEU A 119 5.30 -15.49 -0.98
N THR A 120 4.44 -15.16 -1.94
CA THR A 120 3.29 -14.30 -1.66
C THR A 120 2.24 -14.92 -0.76
N SER A 121 2.07 -16.25 -0.80
CA SER A 121 1.08 -16.94 0.04
C SER A 121 1.51 -17.03 1.50
N PHE A 122 2.82 -17.10 1.78
CA PHE A 122 3.34 -17.16 3.15
C PHE A 122 3.60 -15.77 3.75
N CYS A 123 4.07 -14.82 2.94
CA CYS A 123 4.46 -13.50 3.44
C CYS A 123 3.31 -12.51 3.58
N PHE A 124 2.20 -12.69 2.86
CA PHE A 124 1.11 -11.73 2.85
C PHE A 124 -0.18 -12.27 3.44
N ASP A 125 -0.92 -11.37 4.05
CA ASP A 125 -2.32 -11.55 4.40
C ASP A 125 -3.16 -10.64 3.51
N LEU A 126 -4.06 -11.22 2.71
CA LEU A 126 -4.90 -10.46 1.79
C LEU A 126 -5.69 -9.36 2.50
N LEU A 127 -6.08 -9.59 3.76
CA LEU A 127 -6.86 -8.62 4.54
C LEU A 127 -6.04 -7.38 4.92
N GLN A 128 -4.71 -7.48 5.02
CA GLN A 128 -3.83 -6.34 5.36
C GLN A 128 -3.65 -5.36 4.18
N LEU A 129 -3.94 -5.80 2.96
CA LEU A 129 -3.80 -4.99 1.73
C LEU A 129 -5.11 -4.32 1.29
N VAL A 130 -6.24 -4.75 1.85
CA VAL A 130 -7.59 -4.26 1.51
C VAL A 130 -8.03 -3.16 2.45
N VAL A 131 -8.86 -2.25 1.95
CA VAL A 131 -9.56 -1.25 2.75
C VAL A 131 -10.40 -1.95 3.82
N SER A 132 -10.02 -1.80 5.08
CA SER A 132 -10.82 -2.21 6.23
C SER A 132 -10.76 -1.11 7.29
N PRO A 133 -11.91 -0.77 7.93
CA PRO A 133 -11.96 0.30 8.93
C PRO A 133 -11.11 0.00 10.18
N ASP A 134 -10.78 -1.27 10.42
CA ASP A 134 -10.03 -1.71 11.61
C ASP A 134 -8.51 -1.75 11.39
N VAL A 135 -8.00 -1.18 10.30
CA VAL A 135 -6.57 -1.27 9.96
C VAL A 135 -5.74 -0.21 10.70
N CYS A 136 -6.19 1.05 10.68
CA CYS A 136 -5.53 2.13 11.42
C CYS A 136 -6.46 3.34 11.60
N VAL A 137 -7.07 3.53 12.77
CA VAL A 137 -7.92 4.69 13.12
C VAL A 137 -8.95 5.06 12.05
N LYS A 138 -9.46 4.06 11.29
CA LYS A 138 -10.38 4.23 10.16
C LYS A 138 -9.85 5.13 9.02
N ILE A 139 -8.55 5.32 8.90
CA ILE A 139 -7.92 6.06 7.79
C ILE A 139 -8.05 5.22 6.51
N GLN A 140 -8.60 5.81 5.45
CA GLN A 140 -8.65 5.17 4.12
C GLN A 140 -8.01 6.06 3.06
N THR A 141 -8.10 7.37 3.25
CA THR A 141 -7.67 8.38 2.29
C THR A 141 -6.72 9.42 2.89
N ILE A 142 -6.04 10.19 2.04
CA ILE A 142 -5.22 11.33 2.46
C ILE A 142 -6.03 12.37 3.26
N PRO A 143 -7.26 12.74 2.87
CA PRO A 143 -8.11 13.58 3.71
C PRO A 143 -8.35 13.02 5.11
N ASP A 144 -8.61 11.71 5.26
CA ASP A 144 -8.78 11.10 6.59
C ASP A 144 -7.51 11.21 7.43
N TRP A 145 -6.35 10.97 6.80
CA TRP A 145 -5.05 11.16 7.42
C TRP A 145 -4.85 12.58 7.93
N ILE A 146 -5.14 13.58 7.08
CA ILE A 146 -5.03 15.00 7.43
C ILE A 146 -6.03 15.38 8.53
N ALA A 147 -7.23 14.81 8.52
CA ALA A 147 -8.23 15.04 9.56
C ALA A 147 -7.81 14.48 10.93
N LYS A 148 -7.03 13.39 10.96
CA LYS A 148 -6.56 12.75 12.19
C LYS A 148 -5.28 13.35 12.75
N LEU A 149 -4.32 13.67 11.89
CA LEU A 149 -2.97 14.08 12.28
C LEU A 149 -2.63 15.53 11.90
N GLY A 150 -3.56 16.24 11.27
CA GLY A 150 -3.30 17.52 10.63
C GLY A 150 -2.40 17.40 9.40
N GLN A 151 -1.90 18.54 8.92
CA GLN A 151 -0.75 18.54 8.02
C GLN A 151 0.47 18.12 8.84
N THR A 152 0.83 16.84 8.78
CA THR A 152 1.79 16.21 9.70
C THR A 152 3.18 16.82 9.57
N MET A 153 3.44 17.85 10.38
CA MET A 153 4.67 18.65 10.34
C MET A 153 5.96 17.83 10.50
N PRO A 154 6.04 16.80 11.37
CA PRO A 154 7.27 16.04 11.56
C PRO A 154 7.72 15.30 10.29
N LEU A 155 6.80 14.57 9.64
CA LEU A 155 7.11 13.86 8.40
C LEU A 155 7.47 14.85 7.29
N ASN A 156 6.67 15.91 7.14
CA ASN A 156 6.89 16.96 6.13
C ASN A 156 8.26 17.64 6.24
N GLN A 157 8.82 17.73 7.44
CA GLN A 157 10.16 18.30 7.64
C GLN A 157 11.26 17.24 7.48
N GLY A 158 11.06 16.04 8.04
CA GLY A 158 12.09 15.01 8.08
C GLY A 158 12.27 14.23 6.77
N CYS A 159 11.18 13.94 6.05
CA CYS A 159 11.18 12.99 4.92
C CYS A 159 11.12 13.64 3.54
N LYS A 160 11.03 14.97 3.48
CA LYS A 160 10.95 15.73 2.23
C LYS A 160 12.22 15.68 1.34
N PRO A 161 13.44 15.86 1.87
CA PRO A 161 14.65 15.92 1.05
C PRO A 161 15.08 14.54 0.53
N ASP A 162 16.19 14.48 -0.21
CA ASP A 162 16.82 13.20 -0.54
C ASP A 162 17.37 12.54 0.74
N LEU A 163 17.03 11.28 0.93
CA LEU A 163 17.33 10.51 2.14
C LEU A 163 18.56 9.60 1.98
N THR A 164 19.39 9.86 0.98
CA THR A 164 20.71 9.22 0.82
C THR A 164 21.68 9.59 1.94
N ASP A 165 21.51 10.76 2.56
CA ASP A 165 22.23 11.17 3.76
C ASP A 165 21.65 10.49 5.01
N LEU A 166 22.50 9.80 5.79
CA LEU A 166 22.10 9.05 6.97
C LEU A 166 21.49 9.92 8.08
N THR A 167 21.89 11.19 8.17
CA THR A 167 21.36 12.14 9.16
C THR A 167 19.93 12.53 8.79
N LEU A 168 19.70 12.84 7.51
CA LEU A 168 18.36 13.13 6.99
C LEU A 168 17.46 11.89 7.09
N CYS A 169 18.00 10.71 6.79
CA CYS A 169 17.28 9.47 6.97
C CYS A 169 16.88 9.23 8.43
N GLY A 170 17.81 9.43 9.38
CA GLY A 170 17.53 9.31 10.80
C GLY A 170 16.43 10.28 11.26
N ALA A 171 16.43 11.52 10.76
CA ALA A 171 15.38 12.49 11.03
C ALA A 171 14.01 12.04 10.49
N CYS A 172 13.96 11.52 9.25
CA CYS A 172 12.74 10.97 8.67
C CYS A 172 12.20 9.77 9.48
N MET A 173 13.08 8.84 9.86
CA MET A 173 12.70 7.67 10.67
C MET A 173 12.15 8.07 12.03
N SER A 174 12.80 9.02 12.72
CA SER A 174 12.32 9.56 13.99
C SER A 174 10.93 10.20 13.85
N ALA A 175 10.71 10.96 12.77
CA ALA A 175 9.40 11.53 12.47
C ALA A 175 8.34 10.44 12.21
N GLY A 176 8.70 9.37 11.51
CA GLY A 176 7.84 8.21 11.29
C GLY A 176 7.40 7.54 12.58
N PHE A 177 8.33 7.29 13.51
CA PHE A 177 8.02 6.71 14.82
C PHE A 177 7.16 7.64 15.69
N GLN A 178 7.38 8.95 15.61
CA GLN A 178 6.53 9.92 16.29
C GLN A 178 5.08 9.82 15.81
N VAL A 179 4.88 9.79 14.48
CA VAL A 179 3.54 9.64 13.89
C VAL A 179 2.91 8.28 14.21
N GLN A 180 3.70 7.20 14.22
CA GLN A 180 3.21 5.89 14.65
C GLN A 180 2.69 5.91 16.09
N LYS A 181 3.44 6.53 16.99
CA LYS A 181 3.06 6.65 18.40
C LYS A 181 1.76 7.45 18.55
N GLU A 182 1.62 8.54 17.81
CA GLU A 182 0.40 9.35 17.80
C GLU A 182 -0.80 8.55 17.27
N LEU A 183 -0.67 7.91 16.10
CA LEU A 183 -1.72 7.06 15.53
C LEU A 183 -2.13 5.92 16.47
N THR A 184 -1.16 5.24 17.07
CA THR A 184 -1.42 4.15 18.03
C THR A 184 -2.11 4.67 19.29
N GLY A 185 -1.75 5.88 19.74
CA GLY A 185 -2.41 6.55 20.85
C GLY A 185 -3.86 6.92 20.56
N ILE A 186 -4.16 7.37 19.33
CA ILE A 186 -5.52 7.68 18.90
C ILE A 186 -6.34 6.39 18.72
N ASP A 187 -5.73 5.33 18.18
CA ASP A 187 -6.41 4.04 17.96
C ASP A 187 -6.82 3.38 19.28
N GLY A 188 -6.01 3.54 20.33
CA GLY A 188 -6.22 2.90 21.62
C GLY A 188 -5.98 1.38 21.60
N ASN A 189 -5.62 0.81 20.45
CA ASN A 189 -5.31 -0.60 20.29
C ASN A 189 -3.90 -0.80 19.69
N SER A 190 -2.97 -1.25 20.55
CA SER A 190 -1.58 -1.49 20.15
C SER A 190 -1.41 -2.58 19.08
N SER A 191 -2.40 -3.46 18.87
CA SER A 191 -2.33 -4.49 17.82
C SER A 191 -2.31 -3.90 16.41
N HIS A 192 -2.83 -2.68 16.24
CA HIS A 192 -2.86 -1.97 14.94
C HIS A 192 -1.62 -1.11 14.70
N ALA A 193 -0.68 -1.03 15.64
CA ALA A 193 0.49 -0.16 15.54
C ALA A 193 1.32 -0.42 14.28
N ARG A 194 1.44 -1.69 13.84
CA ARG A 194 2.17 -2.06 12.62
C ARG A 194 1.47 -1.58 11.35
N ASN A 195 0.14 -1.69 11.31
CA ASN A 195 -0.67 -1.22 10.19
C ASN A 195 -0.64 0.31 10.08
N CYS A 196 -0.72 1.00 11.21
CA CYS A 196 -0.56 2.46 11.26
C CYS A 196 0.82 2.91 10.81
N PHE A 197 1.87 2.20 11.21
CA PHE A 197 3.22 2.51 10.74
C PHE A 197 3.36 2.33 9.23
N ARG A 198 2.74 1.30 8.64
CA ARG A 198 2.68 1.11 7.20
C ARG A 198 2.09 2.35 6.50
N PHE A 199 1.02 2.94 7.04
CA PHE A 199 0.46 4.17 6.46
C PHE A 199 1.41 5.35 6.57
N ALA A 200 2.13 5.50 7.68
CA ALA A 200 3.18 6.51 7.81
C ALA A 200 4.28 6.33 6.75
N ILE A 201 4.75 5.10 6.51
CA ILE A 201 5.72 4.77 5.45
C ILE A 201 5.17 5.15 4.07
N LEU A 202 3.94 4.75 3.75
CA LEU A 202 3.32 5.05 2.44
C LEU A 202 3.14 6.56 2.23
N TYR A 203 2.71 7.29 3.25
CA TYR A 203 2.55 8.74 3.20
C TYR A 203 3.90 9.45 3.05
N ALA A 204 4.90 9.05 3.83
CA ALA A 204 6.25 9.61 3.76
C ALA A 204 6.87 9.43 2.36
N ALA A 205 6.82 8.23 1.80
CA ALA A 205 7.42 7.94 0.50
C ALA A 205 6.60 8.47 -0.69
N GLY A 206 5.28 8.38 -0.62
CA GLY A 206 4.39 8.71 -1.73
C GLY A 206 4.04 10.20 -1.81
N ILE A 207 3.85 10.85 -0.66
CA ILE A 207 3.31 12.22 -0.58
C ILE A 207 4.39 13.22 -0.18
N VAL A 208 5.19 12.89 0.83
CA VAL A 208 6.13 13.86 1.43
C VAL A 208 7.45 13.94 0.68
N ASN A 209 8.05 12.79 0.36
CA ASN A 209 9.35 12.74 -0.29
C ASN A 209 9.27 13.24 -1.73
N GLU A 210 10.06 14.28 -2.06
CA GLU A 210 9.99 14.93 -3.37
C GLU A 210 10.54 14.04 -4.49
N PHE A 211 11.44 13.11 -4.17
CA PHE A 211 12.06 12.17 -5.10
C PHE A 211 11.19 10.94 -5.36
N GLY A 212 10.17 10.72 -4.53
CA GLY A 212 9.19 9.66 -4.65
C GLY A 212 9.68 8.30 -4.14
N PRO A 213 8.79 7.29 -4.19
CA PRO A 213 8.98 6.02 -3.49
C PRO A 213 10.03 5.10 -4.12
N GLU A 214 10.46 5.36 -5.36
CA GLU A 214 11.48 4.58 -6.07
C GLU A 214 12.88 5.19 -6.01
N SER A 215 13.04 6.34 -5.36
CA SER A 215 14.36 6.94 -5.16
C SER A 215 15.22 6.06 -4.26
N ASN A 216 16.54 6.07 -4.49
CA ASN A 216 17.47 5.26 -3.69
C ASN A 216 17.38 5.58 -2.19
N GLY A 217 17.23 6.86 -1.85
CA GLY A 217 17.00 7.32 -0.49
C GLY A 217 15.69 6.78 0.10
N ALA A 218 14.57 6.85 -0.61
CA ALA A 218 13.30 6.31 -0.13
C ALA A 218 13.35 4.77 0.04
N MET A 219 13.95 4.06 -0.91
CA MET A 219 14.10 2.61 -0.85
C MET A 219 14.93 2.17 0.36
N THR A 220 16.11 2.76 0.55
CA THR A 220 17.01 2.41 1.66
C THR A 220 16.50 2.91 3.01
N CYS A 221 15.98 4.13 3.07
CA CYS A 221 15.61 4.76 4.33
C CYS A 221 14.17 4.45 4.75
N ILE A 222 13.19 4.83 3.93
CA ILE A 222 11.76 4.75 4.30
C ILE A 222 11.27 3.30 4.27
N PHE A 223 11.70 2.54 3.25
CA PHE A 223 11.31 1.14 3.08
C PHE A 223 12.30 0.14 3.69
N GLY A 224 13.50 0.58 4.10
CA GLY A 224 14.50 -0.31 4.70
C GLY A 224 15.03 -1.39 3.75
N ILE A 225 14.89 -1.19 2.44
CA ILE A 225 15.31 -2.17 1.44
C ILE A 225 16.82 -2.06 1.24
N SER A 226 17.51 -3.20 1.31
CA SER A 226 18.92 -3.27 0.96
C SER A 226 19.07 -3.22 -0.56
N VAL A 227 19.71 -2.16 -1.08
CA VAL A 227 19.81 -1.87 -2.53
C VAL A 227 21.15 -2.36 -3.13
N TYR A 228 22.08 -2.80 -2.27
CA TYR A 228 23.36 -3.36 -2.69
C TYR A 228 23.64 -4.66 -1.95
N PRO A 229 24.17 -5.70 -2.61
CA PRO A 229 24.77 -6.81 -1.88
C PRO A 229 25.90 -6.22 -1.03
N SER A 230 25.89 -6.52 0.27
CA SER A 230 27.00 -6.22 1.15
C SER A 230 28.26 -6.77 0.49
N VAL A 231 29.19 -5.89 0.12
CA VAL A 231 30.56 -6.32 -0.15
C VAL A 231 31.01 -7.01 1.12
N ASP A 232 31.29 -8.31 1.04
CA ASP A 232 31.94 -9.08 2.10
C ASP A 232 33.29 -8.43 2.41
N SER A 233 33.26 -7.42 3.26
CA SER A 233 34.46 -6.83 3.83
C SER A 233 34.86 -7.73 4.99
N SER A 234 35.65 -8.74 4.66
CA SER A 234 36.66 -9.29 5.55
C SER A 234 37.42 -8.11 6.20
N GLY A 235 37.00 -7.71 7.41
CA GLY A 235 37.66 -6.68 8.19
C GLY A 235 36.72 -5.58 8.71
N ASN A 236 36.20 -5.80 9.92
CA ASN A 236 35.76 -4.79 10.88
C ASN A 236 34.51 -3.93 10.54
N GLY A 237 33.34 -4.42 11.01
CA GLY A 237 32.33 -3.60 11.68
C GLY A 237 31.49 -2.62 10.84
N ARG A 238 30.31 -3.09 10.39
CA ARG A 238 29.08 -2.26 10.33
C ARG A 238 27.87 -3.17 10.16
N HIS A 239 27.27 -3.56 11.28
CA HIS A 239 25.93 -4.15 11.28
C HIS A 239 24.95 -3.11 10.72
N GLN A 240 24.36 -3.39 9.56
CA GLN A 240 23.13 -2.71 9.12
C GLN A 240 21.86 -3.38 9.68
N ALA A 241 22.01 -4.20 10.72
CA ALA A 241 20.90 -4.59 11.56
C ALA A 241 20.60 -3.46 12.55
N LEU A 242 19.83 -2.46 12.11
CA LEU A 242 19.23 -1.48 13.02
C LEU A 242 17.95 -2.08 13.62
N VAL A 243 18.11 -3.12 14.44
CA VAL A 243 17.15 -3.43 15.51
C VAL A 243 17.51 -2.53 16.67
N PHE A 244 16.79 -1.41 16.83
CA PHE A 244 16.96 -0.56 18.00
C PHE A 244 15.59 -0.27 18.61
N GLY A 245 15.20 -1.18 19.51
CA GLY A 245 14.35 -0.79 20.63
C GLY A 245 15.17 0.14 21.53
N LEU A 246 14.67 1.35 21.77
CA LEU A 246 15.00 2.20 22.91
C LEU A 246 14.11 3.45 22.87
N THR A 247 12.93 3.37 23.48
CA THR A 247 12.38 4.37 24.43
C THR A 247 11.04 3.88 24.95
N GLY A 248 11.10 3.22 26.11
CA GLY A 248 9.91 2.78 26.86
C GLY A 248 10.23 2.64 28.36
N ALA A 249 11.01 3.59 28.90
CA ALA A 249 11.09 3.80 30.34
C ALA A 249 10.21 5.01 30.70
N SER A 250 9.51 4.90 31.82
CA SER A 250 8.61 5.87 32.48
C SER A 250 7.22 6.08 31.86
N VAL A 251 6.21 5.35 32.36
CA VAL A 251 5.29 5.87 33.39
C VAL A 251 4.92 4.72 34.33
N ALA A 252 5.67 4.60 35.43
CA ALA A 252 5.15 3.98 36.65
C ALA A 252 4.54 5.13 37.45
N ASP A 253 3.21 5.24 37.43
CA ASP A 253 2.41 5.90 38.46
C ASP A 253 0.95 5.80 38.02
N PHE A 254 0.23 4.81 38.53
CA PHE A 254 -1.14 4.95 39.02
C PHE A 254 -1.55 3.69 39.77
N GLY A 255 -1.78 3.84 41.07
CA GLY A 255 -2.77 3.04 41.79
C GLY A 255 -2.24 1.89 42.65
N LEU A 256 -1.59 2.24 43.76
CA LEU A 256 -1.83 1.54 45.02
C LEU A 256 -3.36 1.59 45.30
N ALA A 257 -4.03 0.47 45.06
CA ALA A 257 -5.31 0.17 45.69
C ALA A 257 -5.15 -1.17 46.41
N VAL A 258 -4.76 -1.05 47.68
CA VAL A 258 -4.91 -2.07 48.70
C VAL A 258 -6.35 -2.57 48.66
N ASN A 259 -6.55 -3.88 48.49
CA ASN A 259 -7.72 -4.51 49.05
C ASN A 259 -7.35 -5.88 49.62
N GLY A 260 -7.20 -5.90 50.94
CA GLY A 260 -7.15 -7.11 51.72
C GLY A 260 -8.56 -7.59 52.02
N ARG A 261 -8.83 -8.85 51.67
CA ARG A 261 -9.58 -9.78 52.52
C ARG A 261 -9.27 -11.20 52.08
#